data_AF-A0A7S2G1M3-F1
#
_entry.id   AF-A0A7S2G1M3-F1
#
_cell.length_a   1.000
_cell.length_b   1.000
_cell.length_c   1.000
_cell.angle_alpha   90.00
_cell.angle_beta   90.00
_cell.angle_gamma   90.00
#
_symmetry.space_group_name_H-M   'P 1'
#
loop_
_entity.id
_entity.type
_entity.pdbx_description
1 polymer ?
#
loop_
_entity_poly.entity_id
_entity_poly.type
_entity_poly.pdbx_seq_one_letter_code
_entity_poly.pdbx_strand_id
1 'polypeptide(L)'
;MSKNDAENCNWSDGRSDDKNGGLKKRNVAGMQRVNSSLAQLADDRNFQQDLKVPEVVTAIRHWTGEKRLSEMESSSLFDEDSYAYQTHIRPCLTKLRGIQYECRGIGIALPLNSILNGHRSLSPSKKHEQSKGKRTSSSKRRVAVPSSKSEEANEEDDVAKPSTSSMVYVKQQIIQTFFMMVLFYIFMHMNKNPAAKTNSKVVPVHERETVRYDQAAAFGEFREGDEDEFSS
;
A
#
# COMPACT_ATOMS: atom_id res chain seq x y z
N MET A 1 80.89 1.97 10.48
CA MET A 1 80.43 1.16 9.33
C MET A 1 79.33 0.24 9.84
N SER A 2 78.07 0.59 9.64
CA SER A 2 76.96 -0.38 9.70
C SER A 2 75.86 0.16 8.79
N LYS A 3 75.61 -0.58 7.72
CA LYS A 3 74.63 -0.27 6.69
C LYS A 3 73.27 -0.67 7.25
N ASN A 4 72.40 0.31 7.49
CA ASN A 4 70.99 0.05 7.76
C ASN A 4 70.29 -0.01 6.42
N ASP A 5 70.22 -1.22 5.87
CA ASP A 5 69.44 -1.56 4.69
C ASP A 5 67.95 -1.47 5.07
N ALA A 6 67.35 -0.30 4.81
CA ALA A 6 65.91 -0.08 4.89
C ALA A 6 65.27 -0.75 3.68
N GLU A 7 65.00 -2.05 3.80
CA GLU A 7 64.18 -2.80 2.86
C GLU A 7 62.77 -2.22 2.87
N ASN A 8 62.51 -1.44 1.81
CA ASN A 8 61.21 -0.91 1.46
C ASN A 8 60.31 -2.08 1.02
N CYS A 9 59.69 -2.77 1.98
CA CYS A 9 58.65 -3.76 1.73
C CYS A 9 57.38 -3.06 1.21
N ASN A 10 57.43 -2.61 -0.03
CA ASN A 10 56.26 -2.14 -0.76
C ASN A 10 55.38 -3.34 -1.07
N TRP A 11 54.54 -3.71 -0.10
CA TRP A 11 53.41 -4.60 -0.29
C TRP A 11 52.40 -3.86 -1.18
N SER A 12 52.67 -3.83 -2.48
CA SER A 12 51.63 -3.54 -3.47
C SER A 12 50.64 -4.69 -3.40
N ASP A 13 49.69 -4.54 -2.47
CA ASP A 13 48.52 -5.36 -2.26
C ASP A 13 47.75 -5.42 -3.58
N GLY A 14 48.05 -6.45 -4.38
CA GLY A 14 47.42 -6.77 -5.66
C GLY A 14 45.96 -7.21 -5.52
N ARG A 15 45.24 -6.65 -4.54
CA ARG A 15 43.78 -6.69 -4.45
C ARG A 15 43.23 -5.64 -5.39
N SER A 16 43.33 -5.92 -6.69
CA SER A 16 42.54 -5.22 -7.69
C SER A 16 41.07 -5.31 -7.31
N ASP A 17 40.44 -4.15 -7.38
CA ASP A 17 39.15 -3.75 -6.83
C ASP A 17 37.92 -4.44 -7.47
N ASP A 18 37.95 -5.77 -7.65
CA ASP A 18 36.88 -6.55 -8.30
C ASP A 18 35.61 -6.70 -7.45
N LYS A 19 35.62 -6.21 -6.20
CA LYS A 19 34.45 -6.27 -5.31
C LYS A 19 33.28 -5.40 -5.79
N ASN A 20 33.54 -4.42 -6.66
CA ASN A 20 32.52 -3.49 -7.13
C ASN A 20 31.56 -4.13 -8.17
N GLY A 21 31.99 -5.15 -8.92
CA GLY A 21 31.16 -5.86 -9.90
C GLY A 21 30.06 -6.72 -9.27
N GLY A 22 30.34 -7.33 -8.12
CA GLY A 22 29.39 -8.19 -7.41
C GLY A 22 28.25 -7.43 -6.72
N LEU A 23 28.49 -6.19 -6.29
CA LEU A 23 27.45 -5.32 -5.72
C LEU A 23 26.45 -4.87 -6.78
N LYS A 24 26.93 -4.51 -7.98
CA LYS A 24 26.07 -4.14 -9.11
C LYS A 24 25.15 -5.30 -9.54
N LYS A 25 25.67 -6.53 -9.64
CA LYS A 25 24.85 -7.71 -10.01
C LYS A 25 23.77 -8.05 -8.97
N ARG A 26 24.10 -7.98 -7.67
CA ARG A 26 23.12 -8.23 -6.58
C ARG A 26 21.99 -7.20 -6.58
N ASN A 27 22.31 -5.94 -6.86
CA ASN A 27 21.30 -4.88 -6.96
C ASN A 27 20.36 -5.07 -8.15
N VAL A 28 20.84 -5.57 -9.30
CA VAL A 28 19.98 -5.87 -10.47
C VAL A 28 18.96 -6.96 -10.16
N ALA A 29 19.38 -8.08 -9.56
CA ALA A 29 18.47 -9.17 -9.21
C ALA A 29 17.44 -8.74 -8.16
N GLY A 30 17.85 -7.97 -7.15
CA GLY A 30 16.92 -7.46 -6.14
C GLY A 30 15.94 -6.42 -6.70
N MET A 31 16.39 -5.55 -7.61
CA MET A 31 15.51 -4.62 -8.32
C MET A 31 14.47 -5.35 -9.18
N GLN A 32 14.85 -6.46 -9.82
CA GLN A 32 13.92 -7.29 -10.58
C GLN A 32 12.83 -7.88 -9.67
N ARG A 33 13.19 -8.36 -8.47
CA ARG A 33 12.20 -8.85 -7.49
C ARG A 33 11.21 -7.76 -7.07
N VAL A 34 11.71 -6.57 -6.72
CA VAL A 34 10.85 -5.43 -6.39
C VAL A 34 9.90 -5.09 -7.54
N ASN A 35 10.39 -5.05 -8.78
CA ASN A 35 9.55 -4.82 -9.95
C ASN A 35 8.49 -5.94 -10.15
N SER A 36 8.85 -7.20 -9.93
CA SER A 36 7.90 -8.32 -9.99
C SER A 36 6.80 -8.18 -8.94
N SER A 37 7.16 -7.83 -7.71
CA SER A 37 6.20 -7.61 -6.62
C SER A 37 5.30 -6.41 -6.88
N LEU A 38 5.84 -5.31 -7.43
CA LEU A 38 5.04 -4.15 -7.87
C LEU A 38 4.08 -4.51 -9.00
N ALA A 39 4.50 -5.32 -9.97
CA ALA A 39 3.62 -5.79 -11.03
C ALA A 39 2.48 -6.65 -10.48
N GLN A 40 2.76 -7.56 -9.54
CA GLN A 40 1.74 -8.36 -8.87
C GLN A 40 0.71 -7.50 -8.11
N LEU A 41 1.17 -6.50 -7.35
CA LEU A 41 0.25 -5.58 -6.65
C LEU A 41 -0.55 -4.69 -7.60
N ALA A 42 0.02 -4.31 -8.75
CA ALA A 42 -0.69 -3.53 -9.76
C ALA A 42 -1.80 -4.36 -10.44
N ASP A 43 -1.61 -5.67 -10.57
CA ASP A 43 -2.58 -6.58 -11.18
C ASP A 43 -3.66 -7.07 -10.20
N ASP A 44 -3.41 -6.95 -8.89
CA ASP A 44 -4.37 -7.26 -7.84
C ASP A 44 -5.48 -6.20 -7.76
N ARG A 45 -6.63 -6.51 -8.37
CA ARG A 45 -7.80 -5.62 -8.43
C ARG A 45 -8.33 -5.23 -7.06
N ASN A 46 -8.34 -6.15 -6.09
CA ASN A 46 -8.89 -5.88 -4.76
C ASN A 46 -7.97 -4.88 -4.04
N PHE A 47 -6.66 -5.12 -4.09
CA PHE A 47 -5.68 -4.18 -3.54
C PHE A 47 -5.78 -2.79 -4.19
N GLN A 48 -5.89 -2.70 -5.51
CA GLN A 48 -6.04 -1.41 -6.22
C GLN A 48 -7.39 -0.72 -5.93
N GLN A 49 -8.43 -1.47 -5.58
CA GLN A 49 -9.71 -0.90 -5.10
C GLN A 49 -9.57 -0.38 -3.67
N ASP A 50 -8.94 -1.16 -2.78
CA ASP A 50 -8.70 -0.78 -1.38
C ASP A 50 -7.83 0.49 -1.29
N LEU A 51 -6.85 0.66 -2.18
CA LEU A 51 -6.02 1.88 -2.26
C LEU A 51 -6.82 3.15 -2.58
N LYS A 52 -8.05 3.05 -3.09
CA LYS A 52 -8.92 4.21 -3.33
C LYS A 52 -9.65 4.66 -2.06
N VAL A 53 -9.65 3.82 -1.02
CA VAL A 53 -10.30 4.14 0.26
C VAL A 53 -9.42 5.13 1.03
N PRO A 54 -9.94 6.32 1.44
CA PRO A 54 -9.14 7.35 2.10
C PRO A 54 -8.50 6.89 3.41
N GLU A 55 -9.19 6.03 4.17
CA GLU A 55 -8.70 5.45 5.43
C GLU A 55 -7.46 4.58 5.19
N VAL A 56 -7.47 3.77 4.12
CA VAL A 56 -6.33 2.93 3.73
C VAL A 56 -5.13 3.80 3.36
N VAL A 57 -5.31 4.85 2.56
CA VAL A 57 -4.22 5.78 2.20
C VAL A 57 -3.66 6.48 3.44
N THR A 58 -4.53 6.88 4.37
CA THR A 58 -4.14 7.53 5.63
C THR A 58 -3.36 6.58 6.53
N ALA A 59 -3.82 5.33 6.66
CA ALA A 59 -3.13 4.28 7.41
C ALA A 59 -1.75 3.95 6.81
N ILE A 60 -1.66 3.88 5.47
CA ILE A 60 -0.39 3.65 4.77
C ILE A 60 0.59 4.79 5.03
N ARG A 61 0.16 6.05 4.90
CA ARG A 61 1.01 7.24 5.17
C ARG A 61 1.47 7.33 6.62
N HIS A 62 0.63 6.93 7.56
CA HIS A 62 0.99 6.81 8.96
C HIS A 62 2.06 5.73 9.16
N TRP A 63 1.81 4.53 8.60
CA TRP A 63 2.69 3.37 8.73
C TRP A 63 4.07 3.56 8.08
N THR A 64 4.14 4.26 6.93
CA THR A 64 5.42 4.62 6.30
C THR A 64 6.12 5.80 6.96
N GLY A 65 5.44 6.51 7.87
CA GLY A 65 5.96 7.69 8.54
C GLY A 65 5.94 8.98 7.69
N GLU A 66 5.33 8.97 6.51
CA GLU A 66 5.18 10.17 5.66
C GLU A 66 4.27 11.23 6.32
N LYS A 67 3.18 10.78 6.95
CA LYS A 67 2.28 11.64 7.74
C LYS A 67 1.87 10.90 9.01
N ARG A 68 2.60 11.15 10.11
CA ARG A 68 2.22 10.63 11.42
C ARG A 68 0.89 11.25 11.86
N LEU A 69 0.04 10.41 12.44
CA LEU A 69 -1.26 10.81 12.98
C LEU A 69 -1.11 11.01 14.49
N SER A 70 -2.06 11.70 15.09
CA SER A 70 -2.15 11.75 16.55
C SER A 70 -2.46 10.35 17.11
N GLU A 71 -2.12 10.13 18.38
CA GLU A 71 -2.36 8.84 19.06
C GLU A 71 -3.84 8.44 19.01
N MET A 72 -4.75 9.39 19.27
CA MET A 72 -6.20 9.17 19.22
C MET A 72 -6.68 8.77 17.83
N GLU A 73 -6.23 9.47 16.78
CA GLU A 73 -6.59 9.12 15.39
C GLU A 73 -6.02 7.76 14.99
N SER A 74 -4.77 7.46 15.38
CA SER A 74 -4.17 6.16 15.10
C SER A 74 -4.89 5.02 15.83
N SER A 75 -5.28 5.21 17.11
CA SER A 75 -6.02 4.19 17.85
C SER A 75 -7.37 3.88 17.22
N SER A 76 -8.05 4.89 16.67
CA SER A 76 -9.33 4.70 15.97
C SER A 76 -9.15 4.02 14.60
N LEU A 77 -8.13 4.42 13.84
CA LEU A 77 -7.86 3.89 12.50
C LEU A 77 -7.35 2.44 12.52
N PHE A 78 -6.63 2.06 13.58
CA PHE A 78 -6.03 0.75 13.78
C PHE A 78 -6.79 -0.10 14.81
N ASP A 79 -8.08 0.20 15.03
CA ASP A 79 -8.95 -0.62 15.87
C ASP A 79 -9.14 -2.01 15.24
N GLU A 80 -8.70 -3.06 15.96
CA GLU A 80 -8.73 -4.44 15.46
C GLU A 80 -10.16 -4.95 15.24
N ASP A 81 -11.15 -4.40 15.94
CA ASP A 81 -12.56 -4.77 15.80
C ASP A 81 -13.26 -4.02 14.65
N SER A 82 -12.61 -3.00 14.09
CA SER A 82 -13.16 -2.22 12.97
C SER A 82 -13.20 -3.04 11.68
N TYR A 83 -14.37 -3.08 11.05
CA TYR A 83 -14.55 -3.74 9.75
C TYR A 83 -13.59 -3.19 8.68
N ALA A 84 -13.38 -1.87 8.66
CA ALA A 84 -12.47 -1.22 7.70
C ALA A 84 -11.02 -1.68 7.91
N TYR A 85 -10.61 -1.83 9.17
CA TYR A 85 -9.30 -2.33 9.51
C TYR A 85 -9.10 -3.77 9.05
N GLN A 86 -10.01 -4.67 9.43
CA GLN A 86 -9.90 -6.09 9.10
C GLN A 86 -9.98 -6.37 7.59
N THR A 87 -10.86 -5.66 6.88
CA THR A 87 -11.19 -5.95 5.48
C THR A 87 -10.26 -5.25 4.49
N HIS A 88 -9.88 -3.99 4.76
CA HIS A 88 -9.14 -3.17 3.80
C HIS A 88 -7.72 -2.85 4.28
N ILE A 89 -7.58 -2.29 5.48
CA ILE A 89 -6.28 -1.77 5.95
C ILE A 89 -5.29 -2.90 6.21
N ARG A 90 -5.66 -3.90 7.01
CA ARG A 90 -4.77 -5.00 7.42
C ARG A 90 -4.27 -5.82 6.21
N PRO A 91 -5.11 -6.22 5.23
CA PRO A 91 -4.62 -6.91 4.03
C PRO A 91 -3.67 -6.05 3.19
N CYS A 92 -3.97 -4.76 3.01
CA CYS A 92 -3.10 -3.82 2.29
C CYS A 92 -1.73 -3.69 2.96
N LEU A 93 -1.69 -3.47 4.29
CA LEU A 93 -0.44 -3.34 5.03
C LEU A 93 0.39 -4.63 5.03
N THR A 94 -0.27 -5.79 5.07
CA THR A 94 0.40 -7.09 4.99
C THR A 94 1.13 -7.26 3.65
N LYS A 95 0.49 -6.90 2.54
CA LYS A 95 1.09 -6.91 1.20
C LYS A 95 2.25 -5.91 1.09
N LEU A 96 2.08 -4.70 1.62
CA LEU A 96 3.12 -3.67 1.63
C LEU A 96 4.36 -4.06 2.43
N ARG A 97 4.20 -4.78 3.55
CA ARG A 97 5.32 -5.29 4.35
C ARG A 97 6.21 -6.25 3.54
N GLY A 98 5.62 -7.05 2.65
CA GLY A 98 6.35 -7.92 1.73
C GLY A 98 7.29 -7.14 0.82
N ILE A 99 6.77 -6.11 0.13
CA ILE A 99 7.60 -5.25 -0.72
C ILE A 99 8.63 -4.46 0.10
N GLN A 100 8.26 -3.97 1.28
CA GLN A 100 9.18 -3.23 2.14
C GLN A 100 10.41 -4.08 2.51
N TYR A 101 10.22 -5.37 2.77
CA TYR A 101 11.31 -6.30 3.03
C TYR A 101 12.25 -6.43 1.82
N GLU A 102 11.70 -6.55 0.61
CA GLU A 102 12.49 -6.61 -0.63
C GLU A 102 13.25 -5.31 -0.90
N CYS A 103 12.60 -4.16 -0.71
CA CYS A 103 13.19 -2.83 -0.82
C CYS A 103 14.34 -2.64 0.17
N ARG A 104 14.15 -3.06 1.44
CA ARG A 104 15.18 -3.02 2.47
C ARG A 104 16.37 -3.90 2.12
N GLY A 105 16.12 -5.07 1.51
CA GLY A 105 17.17 -5.99 1.05
C GLY A 105 18.10 -5.42 -0.02
N ILE A 106 17.67 -4.38 -0.75
CA ILE A 106 18.49 -3.66 -1.73
C ILE A 106 18.84 -2.23 -1.30
N GLY A 107 18.50 -1.83 -0.07
CA GLY A 107 18.79 -0.50 0.47
C GLY A 107 18.01 0.63 -0.20
N ILE A 108 16.81 0.37 -0.74
CA ILE A 108 15.93 1.43 -1.26
C ILE A 108 14.76 1.69 -0.31
N ALA A 109 14.29 2.93 -0.28
CA ALA A 109 13.05 3.26 0.40
C ALA A 109 11.83 2.68 -0.35
N LEU A 110 10.74 2.43 0.37
CA LEU A 110 9.49 1.95 -0.23
C LEU A 110 8.95 3.02 -1.21
N PRO A 111 8.74 2.68 -2.50
CA PRO A 111 8.33 3.64 -3.52
C PRO A 111 6.81 3.89 -3.45
N LEU A 112 6.36 4.56 -2.39
CA LEU A 112 4.95 4.67 -2.05
C LEU A 112 4.10 5.30 -3.17
N ASN A 113 4.60 6.39 -3.79
CA ASN A 113 3.92 7.03 -4.91
C ASN A 113 3.74 6.09 -6.11
N SER A 114 4.70 5.20 -6.36
CA SER A 114 4.58 4.21 -7.43
C SER A 114 3.47 3.19 -7.13
N ILE A 115 3.36 2.76 -5.87
CA ILE A 115 2.35 1.79 -5.43
C ILE A 115 0.95 2.41 -5.46
N LEU A 116 0.79 3.62 -4.92
CA LEU A 116 -0.50 4.34 -4.89
C LEU A 116 -1.06 4.61 -6.28
N ASN A 117 -0.18 4.83 -7.27
CA ASN A 117 -0.58 5.04 -8.66
C ASN A 117 -0.64 3.73 -9.49
N GLY A 118 -0.40 2.57 -8.87
CA GLY A 118 -0.45 1.28 -9.56
C GLY A 118 0.64 1.08 -10.62
N HIS A 119 1.82 1.69 -10.46
CA HIS A 119 2.93 1.48 -11.38
C HIS A 119 3.53 0.08 -11.22
N ARG A 120 3.73 -0.60 -12.34
CA ARG A 120 4.30 -1.96 -12.39
C ARG A 120 5.82 -2.01 -12.21
N SER A 121 6.54 -0.90 -12.30
CA SER A 121 7.99 -0.87 -12.21
C SER A 121 8.54 0.48 -11.75
N LEU A 122 9.70 0.45 -11.08
CA LEU A 122 10.49 1.61 -10.65
C LEU A 122 11.51 2.07 -11.68
N SER A 123 11.61 1.39 -12.82
CA SER A 123 12.46 1.87 -13.91
C SER A 123 12.10 3.33 -14.15
N PRO A 124 13.09 4.24 -14.23
CA PRO A 124 12.82 5.58 -14.73
C PRO A 124 12.12 5.34 -16.05
N SER A 125 10.83 5.67 -16.09
CA SER A 125 10.11 5.76 -17.34
C SER A 125 10.93 6.80 -18.09
N LYS A 126 11.85 6.35 -18.96
CA LYS A 126 12.50 7.18 -19.97
C LYS A 126 11.31 7.78 -20.65
N LYS A 127 10.96 9.01 -20.23
CA LYS A 127 9.66 9.65 -20.42
C LYS A 127 9.15 9.12 -21.72
N HIS A 128 8.19 8.20 -21.64
CA HIS A 128 7.60 7.63 -22.83
C HIS A 128 7.14 8.88 -23.55
N GLU A 129 7.89 9.16 -24.61
CA GLU A 129 7.74 10.25 -25.53
C GLU A 129 6.26 10.15 -25.85
N GLN A 130 5.50 11.04 -25.23
CA GLN A 130 4.07 11.08 -25.40
C GLN A 130 3.96 11.23 -26.89
N SER A 131 3.47 10.16 -27.51
CA SER A 131 3.04 10.06 -28.88
C SER A 131 1.89 11.04 -29.09
N LYS A 132 2.19 12.34 -29.00
CA LYS A 132 1.56 13.41 -29.72
C LYS A 132 2.09 13.29 -31.15
N GLY A 133 1.47 12.46 -31.98
CA GLY A 133 1.83 12.47 -33.39
C GLY A 133 1.66 11.19 -34.17
N LYS A 134 0.45 10.65 -34.23
CA LYS A 134 -0.02 10.10 -35.50
C LYS A 134 -1.49 10.45 -35.70
N ARG A 135 -1.73 11.76 -35.83
CA ARG A 135 -2.83 12.25 -36.66
C ARG A 135 -2.53 11.69 -38.05
N THR A 136 -3.26 10.68 -38.48
CA THR A 136 -3.32 10.31 -39.89
C THR A 136 -3.89 11.49 -40.64
N SER A 137 -3.00 12.25 -41.25
CA SER A 137 -3.28 13.24 -42.27
C SER A 137 -3.77 12.53 -43.53
N SER A 138 -5.09 12.34 -43.68
CA SER A 138 -5.77 12.20 -45.00
C SER A 138 -7.23 11.75 -44.84
N SER A 139 -8.18 12.68 -44.76
CA SER A 139 -9.22 12.72 -45.80
C SER A 139 -10.01 14.02 -45.71
N LYS A 140 -9.90 14.75 -46.81
CA LYS A 140 -10.42 16.06 -47.10
C LYS A 140 -11.77 15.87 -47.78
N ARG A 141 -12.87 16.19 -47.11
CA ARG A 141 -14.13 16.50 -47.82
C ARG A 141 -14.68 17.81 -47.28
N ARG A 142 -14.50 18.84 -48.10
CA ARG A 142 -15.16 20.15 -48.01
C ARG A 142 -16.66 19.93 -48.19
N VAL A 143 -17.47 20.45 -47.28
CA VAL A 143 -18.78 21.02 -47.63
C VAL A 143 -18.85 22.36 -46.93
N ALA A 144 -18.84 23.41 -47.74
CA ALA A 144 -19.03 24.79 -47.36
C ALA A 144 -20.53 25.08 -47.34
N VAL A 145 -21.06 25.65 -46.26
CA VAL A 145 -22.36 26.33 -46.23
C VAL A 145 -22.30 27.46 -45.18
N PRO A 146 -22.92 28.63 -45.44
CA PRO A 146 -22.34 29.93 -45.09
C PRO A 146 -22.98 30.66 -43.91
N SER A 147 -22.22 31.66 -43.48
CA SER A 147 -22.54 32.90 -42.78
C SER A 147 -23.92 33.54 -43.07
N SER A 148 -24.62 33.88 -41.98
CA SER A 148 -25.46 35.09 -41.79
C SER A 148 -25.77 35.16 -40.29
N LYS A 149 -25.21 36.07 -39.48
CA LYS A 149 -25.56 37.48 -39.30
C LYS A 149 -27.07 37.74 -39.16
N SER A 150 -27.52 37.91 -37.92
CA SER A 150 -28.59 38.84 -37.54
C SER A 150 -28.47 39.17 -36.04
N GLU A 151 -28.20 40.44 -35.78
CA GLU A 151 -28.51 41.12 -34.52
C GLU A 151 -30.03 41.12 -34.34
N GLU A 152 -30.54 40.74 -33.17
CA GLU A 152 -31.83 41.21 -32.70
C GLU A 152 -31.91 41.13 -31.18
N ALA A 153 -32.16 42.29 -30.58
CA ALA A 153 -32.48 42.45 -29.18
C ALA A 153 -33.83 41.77 -28.90
N ASN A 154 -33.92 41.03 -27.79
CA ASN A 154 -35.19 40.70 -27.14
C ASN A 154 -34.93 40.60 -25.64
N GLU A 155 -35.21 41.74 -25.00
CA GLU A 155 -36.16 41.92 -23.91
C GLU A 155 -36.48 40.74 -22.98
N GLU A 156 -36.55 41.13 -21.70
CA GLU A 156 -36.75 40.39 -20.47
C GLU A 156 -37.95 39.43 -20.49
N ASP A 157 -37.71 38.17 -20.16
CA ASP A 157 -38.71 37.31 -19.52
C ASP A 157 -38.03 36.55 -18.38
N ASP A 158 -38.30 37.02 -17.16
CA ASP A 158 -37.91 36.45 -15.86
C ASP A 158 -38.56 35.08 -15.66
N VAL A 159 -38.06 34.06 -16.36
CA VAL A 159 -38.39 32.66 -16.07
C VAL A 159 -37.51 32.22 -14.92
N ALA A 160 -38.09 32.23 -13.71
CA ALA A 160 -37.49 31.79 -12.47
C ALA A 160 -36.75 30.45 -12.64
N LYS A 161 -35.42 30.51 -12.71
CA LYS A 161 -34.54 29.34 -12.65
C LYS A 161 -34.83 28.60 -11.34
N PRO A 162 -35.26 27.32 -11.37
CA PRO A 162 -35.47 26.55 -10.15
C PRO A 162 -34.15 26.44 -9.41
N SER A 163 -34.14 26.88 -8.14
CA SER A 163 -32.97 26.84 -7.29
C SER A 163 -32.39 25.42 -7.24
N THR A 164 -31.12 25.29 -7.60
CA THR A 164 -30.36 24.02 -7.62
C THR A 164 -30.16 23.40 -6.24
N SER A 165 -30.64 24.06 -5.18
CA SER A 165 -30.60 23.59 -3.79
C SER A 165 -31.50 22.37 -3.58
N SER A 166 -32.69 22.31 -4.19
CA SER A 166 -33.66 21.23 -3.92
C SER A 166 -33.19 19.85 -4.41
N MET A 167 -32.37 19.80 -5.46
CA MET A 167 -31.91 18.55 -6.07
C MET A 167 -30.88 17.81 -5.19
N VAL A 168 -30.11 18.55 -4.39
CA VAL A 168 -29.15 17.95 -3.43
C VAL A 168 -29.89 17.24 -2.31
N TYR A 169 -30.96 17.85 -1.78
CA TYR A 169 -31.81 17.24 -0.75
C TYR A 169 -32.50 15.97 -1.22
N VAL A 170 -32.99 15.93 -2.47
CA VAL A 170 -33.63 14.72 -3.02
C VAL A 170 -32.63 13.56 -3.13
N LYS A 171 -31.40 13.81 -3.58
CA LYS A 171 -30.37 12.76 -3.66
C LYS A 171 -29.98 12.23 -2.28
N GLN A 172 -29.90 13.11 -1.29
CA GLN A 172 -29.56 12.72 0.08
C GLN A 172 -30.68 11.91 0.75
N GLN A 173 -31.95 12.27 0.52
CA GLN A 173 -33.10 11.49 0.99
C GLN A 173 -33.16 10.08 0.38
N ILE A 174 -32.80 9.91 -0.90
CA ILE A 174 -32.74 8.58 -1.53
C ILE A 174 -31.66 7.72 -0.87
N ILE A 175 -30.48 8.27 -0.60
CA ILE A 175 -29.39 7.52 0.06
C ILE A 175 -29.79 7.13 1.49
N GLN A 176 -30.41 8.05 2.23
CA GLN A 176 -30.84 7.80 3.60
C GLN A 176 -31.94 6.73 3.69
N THR A 177 -32.90 6.75 2.77
CA THR A 177 -33.98 5.73 2.71
C THR A 177 -33.44 4.35 2.34
N PHE A 178 -32.49 4.26 1.40
CA PHE A 178 -31.81 3.01 1.08
C PHE A 178 -31.04 2.44 2.28
N PHE A 179 -30.30 3.28 3.00
CA PHE A 179 -29.55 2.86 4.18
C PHE A 179 -30.49 2.31 5.28
N MET A 180 -31.62 3.00 5.53
CA MET A 180 -32.63 2.53 6.47
C MET A 180 -33.26 1.20 6.06
N MET A 181 -33.51 0.98 4.76
CA MET A 181 -34.01 -0.31 4.27
C MET A 181 -33.02 -1.46 4.48
N VAL A 182 -31.71 -1.23 4.27
CA VAL A 182 -30.68 -2.26 4.48
C VAL A 182 -30.58 -2.62 5.96
N LEU A 183 -30.56 -1.62 6.86
CA LEU A 183 -30.56 -1.88 8.31
C LEU A 183 -31.82 -2.63 8.75
N PHE A 184 -32.99 -2.25 8.24
CA PHE A 184 -34.24 -2.94 8.53
C PHE A 184 -34.22 -4.40 8.03
N TYR A 185 -33.66 -4.64 6.85
CA TYR A 185 -33.51 -6.00 6.31
C TYR A 185 -32.59 -6.87 7.18
N ILE A 186 -31.44 -6.34 7.61
CA ILE A 186 -30.51 -7.04 8.52
C ILE A 186 -31.21 -7.34 9.85
N PHE A 187 -31.88 -6.35 10.44
CA PHE A 187 -32.62 -6.51 11.69
C PHE A 187 -33.71 -7.59 11.58
N MET A 188 -34.49 -7.57 10.50
CA MET A 188 -35.49 -8.60 10.20
C MET A 188 -34.88 -9.99 10.02
N HIS A 189 -33.68 -10.09 9.44
CA HIS A 189 -32.98 -11.36 9.28
C HIS A 189 -32.39 -11.89 10.59
N MET A 190 -31.89 -11.02 11.45
CA MET A 190 -31.41 -11.40 12.78
C MET A 190 -32.54 -11.89 13.67
N ASN A 191 -33.72 -11.28 13.57
CA ASN A 191 -34.88 -11.67 14.37
C ASN A 191 -35.55 -12.98 13.89
N LYS A 192 -35.25 -13.44 12.65
CA LYS A 192 -35.77 -14.70 12.10
C LYS A 192 -35.00 -15.96 12.56
N ASN A 193 -33.95 -15.82 13.37
CA ASN A 193 -33.21 -16.96 13.94
C ASN A 193 -33.39 -17.11 15.47
N PRO A 194 -34.61 -17.32 16.02
CA PRO A 194 -34.79 -17.51 17.46
C PRO A 194 -34.41 -18.92 17.97
N ALA A 195 -33.62 -19.72 17.25
CA ALA A 195 -33.44 -21.14 17.61
C ALA A 195 -32.06 -21.73 17.26
N ALA A 196 -30.99 -21.14 17.79
CA ALA A 196 -29.78 -21.92 18.08
C ALA A 196 -29.76 -22.24 19.58
N LYS A 197 -30.60 -23.20 19.99
CA LYS A 197 -30.49 -23.83 21.32
C LYS A 197 -29.14 -24.51 21.39
N THR A 198 -28.18 -23.89 22.07
CA THR A 198 -26.92 -24.50 22.45
C THR A 198 -27.23 -25.62 23.45
N ASN A 199 -27.39 -26.83 22.94
CA ASN A 199 -27.22 -28.05 23.74
C ASN A 199 -25.74 -28.11 24.16
N SER A 200 -25.41 -27.37 25.23
CA SER A 200 -24.19 -27.56 26.01
C SER A 200 -24.31 -28.92 26.69
N LYS A 201 -23.93 -29.97 25.95
CA LYS A 201 -23.69 -31.28 26.52
C LYS A 201 -22.36 -31.18 27.25
N VAL A 202 -22.46 -30.88 28.54
CA VAL A 202 -21.36 -30.95 29.52
C VAL A 202 -20.66 -32.30 29.32
N VAL A 203 -19.47 -32.26 28.72
CA VAL A 203 -18.58 -33.41 28.67
C VAL A 203 -17.92 -33.49 30.04
N PRO A 204 -18.07 -34.59 30.79
CA PRO A 204 -17.40 -34.74 32.07
C PRO A 204 -15.88 -34.76 31.84
N VAL A 205 -15.20 -33.90 32.59
CA VAL A 205 -13.74 -33.81 32.71
C VAL A 205 -13.24 -35.15 33.24
N HIS A 206 -12.83 -36.04 32.34
CA HIS A 206 -11.99 -37.17 32.71
C HIS A 206 -10.54 -36.70 32.68
N GLU A 207 -10.07 -36.34 33.87
CA GLU A 207 -8.76 -36.67 34.43
C GLU A 207 -7.98 -37.70 33.58
N ARG A 208 -6.96 -37.25 32.84
CA ARG A 208 -5.92 -38.13 32.31
C ARG A 208 -4.59 -37.41 32.16
N GLU A 209 -3.71 -37.81 33.07
CA GLU A 209 -2.29 -38.08 32.87
C GLU A 209 -1.37 -36.89 32.53
N THR A 210 -0.75 -36.43 33.61
CA THR A 210 0.59 -35.84 33.64
C THR A 210 1.59 -36.72 32.90
N VAL A 211 1.86 -36.40 31.63
CA VAL A 211 3.08 -36.86 30.96
C VAL A 211 4.18 -35.84 31.27
N ARG A 212 4.92 -36.11 32.35
CA ARG A 212 6.32 -35.69 32.47
C ARG A 212 7.11 -36.45 31.41
N TYR A 213 7.71 -35.75 30.46
CA TYR A 213 8.97 -36.18 29.88
C TYR A 213 9.89 -34.98 29.71
N ASP A 214 11.05 -35.11 30.29
CA ASP A 214 12.19 -34.23 30.24
C ASP A 214 12.57 -33.88 28.79
N GLN A 215 12.58 -32.60 28.47
CA GLN A 215 13.35 -32.08 27.34
C GLN A 215 14.07 -30.81 27.78
N ALA A 216 14.89 -30.97 28.81
CA ALA A 216 16.00 -30.08 29.12
C ALA A 216 17.24 -30.53 28.35
N ALA A 217 18.12 -29.56 28.05
CA ALA A 217 19.48 -29.70 27.50
C ALA A 217 19.63 -29.73 25.96
N ALA A 218 19.31 -28.62 25.29
CA ALA A 218 20.03 -28.20 24.07
C ALA A 218 19.75 -26.72 23.72
N PHE A 219 19.97 -25.80 24.65
CA PHE A 219 20.15 -24.39 24.28
C PHE A 219 21.45 -23.91 24.89
N GLY A 220 22.42 -23.70 23.99
CA GLY A 220 23.79 -23.33 24.28
C GLY A 220 23.87 -22.02 25.06
N GLU A 221 24.63 -22.09 26.14
CA GLU A 221 25.77 -21.23 26.45
C GLU A 221 25.85 -19.96 25.59
N PHE A 222 25.03 -18.96 25.93
CA PHE A 222 25.15 -17.61 25.41
C PHE A 222 26.27 -16.94 26.21
N ARG A 223 27.44 -16.88 25.59
CA ARG A 223 28.66 -16.24 26.07
C ARG A 223 28.38 -14.77 26.40
N GLU A 224 28.39 -14.44 27.69
CA GLU A 224 28.52 -13.07 28.19
C GLU A 224 29.79 -12.48 27.59
N GLY A 225 29.60 -11.45 26.76
CA GLY A 225 30.68 -10.66 26.18
C GLY A 225 30.91 -9.46 27.07
N ASP A 226 32.16 -9.34 27.53
CA ASP A 226 32.70 -8.31 28.41
C ASP A 226 32.31 -6.89 28.00
N GLU A 227 31.73 -6.15 28.95
CA GLU A 227 31.61 -4.70 28.90
C GLU A 227 32.93 -4.09 29.38
N ASP A 228 33.93 -4.05 28.49
CA ASP A 228 35.13 -3.25 28.73
C ASP A 228 34.85 -1.78 28.42
N GLU A 229 34.81 -1.01 29.51
CA GLU A 229 35.24 0.37 29.67
C GLU A 229 35.80 1.05 28.40
N PHE A 230 35.10 2.09 27.94
CA PHE A 230 35.76 3.19 27.22
C PHE A 230 35.42 4.51 27.93
N SER A 231 36.25 4.87 28.90
CA SER A 231 36.42 6.24 29.36
C SER A 231 37.49 6.92 28.51
N SER A 232 37.11 7.96 27.76
CA SER A 232 37.95 9.10 27.36
C SER A 232 37.07 10.25 26.89
#